data_AF-A0A7C7BTN8-F1
#
_entry.id   AF-A0A7C7BTN8-F1
#
_cell.length_a   1.000
_cell.length_b   1.000
_cell.length_c   1.000
_cell.angle_alpha   90.00
_cell.angle_beta   90.00
_cell.angle_gamma   90.00
#
_symmetry.space_group_name_H-M   'P 1'
#
loop_
_entity.id
_entity.type
_entity.pdbx_description
1 polymer ?
#
loop_
_entity_poly.entity_id
_entity_poly.type
_entity_poly.pdbx_seq_one_letter_code
_entity_poly.pdbx_strand_id
1 'polypeptide(L)'
;MSRTVATICTKLVRGIISPMKRQRQEITASIISKNLIPQPTAYTPYGDIKFYCPNKEALEYQRELLTREPDTIEWISNFNEGEIYWDVGANVGAYTSYAAKVTQGPPYWPLSHPHKHFHFW
;
A
#
# COMPACT_ATOMS: atom_id res chain seq x y z
N MET A 1 4.67 14.99 -13.14
CA MET A 1 6.07 14.54 -13.10
C MET A 1 6.66 14.69 -14.51
N SER A 2 7.83 15.31 -14.67
CA SER A 2 8.44 15.48 -16.00
C SER A 2 8.99 14.14 -16.50
N ARG A 3 8.33 13.53 -17.49
CA ARG A 3 8.79 12.30 -18.16
C ARG A 3 10.23 12.45 -18.67
N THR A 4 10.61 13.67 -19.05
CA THR A 4 11.95 14.05 -19.51
C THR A 4 13.00 13.82 -18.42
N VAL A 5 12.76 14.29 -17.20
CA VAL A 5 13.73 14.13 -16.08
C VAL A 5 13.94 12.65 -15.75
N ALA A 6 12.85 11.87 -15.63
CA ALA A 6 12.95 10.44 -15.37
C ALA A 6 13.73 9.69 -16.48
N THR A 7 13.52 10.10 -17.74
CA THR A 7 14.24 9.52 -18.89
C THR A 7 15.73 9.84 -18.84
N ILE A 8 16.10 11.08 -18.49
CA ILE A 8 17.50 11.49 -18.35
C ILE A 8 18.18 10.68 -17.24
N CYS A 9 17.57 10.61 -16.05
CA CYS A 9 18.11 9.81 -14.94
C CYS A 9 18.31 8.33 -15.34
N THR A 10 17.33 7.76 -16.05
CA THR A 10 17.41 6.37 -16.54
C THR A 10 18.59 6.17 -17.48
N LYS A 11 18.82 7.09 -18.42
CA LYS A 11 19.97 7.03 -19.35
C LYS A 11 21.30 7.14 -18.62
N LEU A 12 21.40 8.02 -17.63
CA LEU A 12 22.60 8.18 -16.81
C LEU A 12 22.94 6.90 -16.04
N VAL A 13 21.95 6.30 -15.36
CA VAL A 13 22.14 5.03 -14.63
C VAL A 13 22.61 3.92 -15.59
N ARG A 14 21.96 3.80 -16.76
CA ARG A 14 22.35 2.81 -17.79
C ARG A 14 23.77 3.05 -18.32
N GLY A 15 24.16 4.32 -18.50
CA GLY A 15 25.52 4.68 -18.88
C GLY A 15 26.56 4.24 -17.85
N ILE A 16 26.30 4.52 -16.57
CA ILE A 16 27.18 4.16 -15.44
C ILE A 16 27.41 2.64 -15.35
N ILE A 17 26.34 1.84 -15.49
CA ILE A 17 26.46 0.38 -15.38
C ILE A 17 26.94 -0.29 -16.68
N SER A 18 26.97 0.42 -17.81
CA SER A 18 27.32 -0.15 -19.12
C SER A 18 28.66 -0.90 -19.22
N PRO A 19 29.73 -0.57 -18.47
CA PRO A 19 30.97 -1.34 -18.50
C PRO A 19 30.88 -2.72 -17.83
N MET A 20 29.84 -2.96 -17.01
CA MET A 20 29.66 -4.23 -16.32
C MET A 20 29.19 -5.34 -17.27
N LYS A 21 29.42 -6.62 -16.91
CA LYS A 21 28.77 -7.75 -17.61
C LYS A 21 27.25 -7.63 -17.54
N ARG A 22 26.53 -8.03 -18.59
CA ARG A 22 25.06 -7.92 -18.69
C ARG A 22 24.31 -8.39 -17.43
N GLN A 23 24.65 -9.56 -16.89
CA GLN A 23 24.04 -10.07 -15.67
C GLN A 23 24.21 -9.12 -14.46
N ARG A 24 25.39 -8.51 -14.30
CA ARG A 24 25.64 -7.52 -13.24
C ARG A 24 24.87 -6.23 -13.48
N GLN A 25 24.70 -5.81 -14.74
CA GLN A 25 23.88 -4.64 -15.07
C GLN A 25 22.43 -4.86 -14.63
N GLU A 26 21.84 -6.01 -14.96
CA GLU A 26 20.46 -6.37 -14.62
C GLU A 26 20.26 -6.44 -13.09
N ILE A 27 21.17 -7.10 -12.36
CA ILE A 27 21.13 -7.15 -10.88
C ILE A 27 21.24 -5.75 -10.28
N THR A 28 22.18 -4.94 -10.77
CA THR A 28 22.40 -3.57 -10.25
C THR A 28 21.18 -2.69 -10.51
N ALA A 29 20.61 -2.76 -11.73
CA ALA A 29 19.40 -2.03 -12.08
C ALA A 29 18.21 -2.45 -11.20
N SER A 30 18.07 -3.74 -10.87
CA SER A 30 17.04 -4.22 -9.96
C SER A 30 17.21 -3.68 -8.54
N ILE A 31 18.44 -3.65 -8.02
CA ILE A 31 18.73 -3.11 -6.68
C ILE A 31 18.44 -1.61 -6.64
N ILE A 32 18.90 -0.86 -7.64
CA ILE A 32 18.64 0.58 -7.75
C ILE A 32 17.13 0.84 -7.85
N SER A 33 16.43 0.11 -8.72
CA SER A 33 14.97 0.24 -8.86
C SER A 33 14.28 -0.01 -7.53
N LYS A 34 14.63 -1.09 -6.81
CA LYS A 34 14.08 -1.38 -5.48
C LYS A 34 14.32 -0.26 -4.47
N ASN A 35 15.53 0.31 -4.45
CA ASN A 35 15.89 1.38 -3.51
C ASN A 35 15.21 2.71 -3.81
N LEU A 36 14.78 2.92 -5.06
CA LEU A 36 14.06 4.13 -5.48
C LEU A 36 12.55 4.02 -5.29
N ILE A 37 12.01 2.83 -5.02
CA ILE A 37 10.57 2.67 -4.86
C ILE A 37 10.11 3.36 -3.57
N PRO A 38 9.21 4.36 -3.67
CA PRO A 38 8.71 5.05 -2.51
C PRO A 38 7.88 4.11 -1.64
N GLN A 39 8.04 4.25 -0.33
CA GLN A 39 7.24 3.52 0.64
C GLN A 39 6.58 4.45 1.66
N PRO A 40 5.63 5.28 1.22
CA PRO A 40 4.97 6.22 2.10
C PRO A 40 4.05 5.52 3.11
N THR A 41 3.79 6.22 4.22
CA THR A 41 2.88 5.76 5.26
C THR A 41 1.57 6.53 5.16
N ALA A 42 0.43 5.83 5.12
CA ALA A 42 -0.86 6.42 5.43
C ALA A 42 -1.07 6.36 6.95
N TYR A 43 -1.37 7.52 7.53
CA TYR A 43 -1.72 7.64 8.93
C TYR A 43 -3.22 7.45 9.07
N THR A 44 -3.63 6.58 10.00
CA THR A 44 -5.05 6.29 10.23
C THR A 44 -5.35 6.29 11.73
N PRO A 45 -6.62 6.48 12.14
CA PRO A 45 -7.00 6.38 13.55
C PRO A 45 -6.67 5.04 14.21
N TYR A 46 -6.55 3.97 13.41
CA TYR A 46 -6.33 2.59 13.86
C TYR A 46 -4.88 2.12 13.70
N GLY A 47 -3.99 3.06 13.36
CA GLY A 47 -2.54 2.82 13.21
C GLY A 47 -2.04 2.98 11.78
N ASP A 48 -0.72 2.98 11.67
CA ASP A 48 -0.02 3.33 10.45
C ASP A 48 0.01 2.17 9.44
N ILE A 49 -0.18 2.49 8.17
CA ILE A 49 -0.12 1.55 7.05
C ILE A 49 0.97 2.00 6.10
N LYS A 50 2.01 1.18 5.94
CA LYS A 50 3.10 1.45 5.01
C LYS A 50 2.80 0.82 3.65
N PHE A 51 2.83 1.62 2.60
CA PHE A 51 2.56 1.17 1.24
C PHE A 51 3.87 0.92 0.48
N TYR A 52 3.87 -0.06 -0.41
CA TYR A 52 4.93 -0.24 -1.41
C TYR A 52 4.40 0.24 -2.76
N CYS A 53 4.94 1.35 -3.28
CA CYS A 53 4.34 2.05 -4.42
C CYS A 53 5.28 2.09 -5.63
N PRO A 54 5.33 1.02 -6.46
CA PRO A 54 6.24 0.96 -7.60
C PRO A 54 5.81 1.84 -8.79
N ASN A 55 4.59 2.37 -8.78
CA ASN A 55 4.01 3.21 -9.83
C ASN A 55 3.18 4.35 -9.24
N LYS A 56 2.67 5.24 -10.10
CA LYS A 56 1.92 6.44 -9.70
C LYS A 56 0.58 6.06 -9.08
N GLU A 57 -0.10 5.08 -9.65
CA GLU A 57 -1.43 4.63 -9.25
C GLU A 57 -1.40 4.09 -7.82
N ALA A 58 -0.37 3.32 -7.45
CA ALA A 58 -0.16 2.83 -6.10
C ALA A 58 0.10 3.95 -5.08
N LEU A 59 0.69 5.09 -5.50
CA LEU A 59 0.85 6.26 -4.62
C LEU A 59 -0.48 6.96 -4.36
N GLU A 60 -1.41 6.95 -5.32
CA GLU A 60 -2.72 7.59 -5.16
C GLU A 60 -3.54 6.89 -4.09
N TYR A 61 -3.54 5.55 -4.05
CA TYR A 61 -4.22 4.79 -2.99
C TYR A 61 -3.71 5.12 -1.58
N GLN A 62 -2.41 5.34 -1.40
CA GLN A 62 -1.88 5.75 -0.11
C GLN A 62 -2.35 7.17 0.26
N ARG A 63 -2.29 8.11 -0.69
CA ARG A 63 -2.60 9.53 -0.45
C ARG A 63 -4.08 9.76 -0.17
N GLU A 64 -4.94 9.01 -0.85
CA GLU A 64 -6.38 9.19 -0.83
C GLU A 64 -7.08 8.11 -0.02
N LEU A 65 -6.34 7.29 0.75
CA LEU A 65 -6.88 6.13 1.48
C LEU A 65 -8.20 6.45 2.21
N LEU A 66 -8.22 7.56 2.96
CA LEU A 66 -9.37 7.95 3.79
C LEU A 66 -10.39 8.83 3.07
N THR A 67 -10.07 9.31 1.86
CA THR A 67 -10.86 10.34 1.16
C THR A 67 -11.43 9.88 -0.17
N ARG A 68 -10.92 8.79 -0.74
CA ARG A 68 -11.33 8.30 -2.06
C ARG A 68 -12.77 7.78 -2.06
N GLU A 69 -13.10 6.98 -1.05
CA GLU A 69 -14.42 6.37 -0.83
C GLU A 69 -14.76 6.48 0.67
N PRO A 70 -15.20 7.65 1.14
CA PRO A 70 -15.42 7.89 2.57
C PRO A 70 -16.47 6.96 3.18
N ASP A 71 -17.54 6.64 2.44
CA ASP A 71 -18.59 5.73 2.90
C ASP A 71 -18.05 4.30 3.13
N THR A 72 -17.11 3.84 2.28
CA THR A 72 -16.43 2.55 2.47
C THR A 72 -15.56 2.56 3.72
N ILE A 73 -14.85 3.67 3.97
CA ILE A 73 -14.02 3.83 5.16
C ILE A 73 -14.88 3.84 6.43
N GLU A 74 -15.99 4.57 6.42
CA GLU A 74 -16.94 4.59 7.54
C GLU A 74 -17.53 3.20 7.79
N TRP A 75 -17.93 2.49 6.73
CA TRP A 75 -18.43 1.12 6.83
C TRP A 75 -17.41 0.16 7.45
N ILE A 76 -16.17 0.14 6.95
CA ILE A 76 -15.09 -0.70 7.48
C ILE A 76 -14.73 -0.31 8.92
N SER A 77 -14.81 0.97 9.28
CA SER A 77 -14.51 1.47 10.64
C SER A 77 -15.44 0.90 11.72
N ASN A 78 -16.59 0.34 11.32
CA ASN A 78 -17.56 -0.29 12.22
C ASN A 78 -17.37 -1.81 12.33
N PHE A 79 -16.32 -2.39 11.73
CA PHE A 79 -16.05 -3.83 11.83
C PHE A 79 -15.65 -4.25 13.25
N ASN A 80 -16.11 -5.43 13.64
CA ASN A 80 -15.79 -6.07 14.91
C ASN A 80 -14.77 -7.19 14.74
N GLU A 81 -14.04 -7.49 15.82
CA GLU A 81 -13.13 -8.64 15.84
C GLU A 81 -13.89 -9.94 15.56
N GLY A 82 -13.32 -10.80 14.70
CA GLY A 82 -13.91 -12.10 14.34
C GLY A 82 -14.94 -12.07 13.21
N GLU A 83 -15.29 -10.89 12.69
CA GLU A 83 -16.08 -10.76 11.46
C GLU A 83 -15.29 -11.20 10.23
N ILE A 84 -16.01 -11.65 9.19
CA ILE A 84 -15.41 -12.11 7.94
C ILE A 84 -15.66 -11.05 6.87
N TYR A 85 -14.59 -10.42 6.42
CA TYR A 85 -14.57 -9.42 5.36
C TYR A 85 -13.97 -9.98 4.07
N TRP A 86 -14.63 -9.72 2.94
CA TRP A 86 -14.14 -10.04 1.60
C TRP A 86 -13.87 -8.76 0.82
N ASP A 87 -12.59 -8.47 0.54
CA ASP A 87 -12.17 -7.36 -0.32
C ASP A 87 -12.09 -7.84 -1.78
N VAL A 88 -13.23 -7.84 -2.48
CA VAL A 88 -13.31 -8.29 -3.86
C VAL A 88 -12.67 -7.24 -4.77
N GLY A 89 -11.62 -7.63 -5.49
CA GLY A 89 -10.92 -6.70 -6.39
C GLY A 89 -9.95 -5.76 -5.67
N ALA A 90 -9.46 -6.14 -4.49
CA ALA A 90 -8.58 -5.38 -3.58
C ALA A 90 -7.41 -4.60 -4.22
N ASN A 91 -6.98 -4.92 -5.44
CA ASN A 91 -5.86 -4.29 -6.16
C ASN A 91 -4.58 -4.20 -5.30
N VAL A 92 -4.24 -3.02 -4.77
CA VAL A 92 -3.08 -2.81 -3.89
C VAL A 92 -3.34 -3.17 -2.42
N GLY A 93 -4.53 -3.68 -2.09
CA GLY A 93 -4.93 -4.11 -0.75
C GLY A 93 -5.16 -2.97 0.23
N ALA A 94 -5.54 -1.78 -0.25
CA ALA A 94 -5.70 -0.59 0.58
C ALA A 94 -6.80 -0.77 1.65
N TYR A 95 -7.99 -1.20 1.24
CA TYR A 95 -9.12 -1.43 2.15
C TYR A 95 -8.95 -2.71 2.97
N THR A 96 -8.42 -3.79 2.40
CA THR A 96 -7.96 -4.97 3.17
C THR A 96 -7.04 -4.57 4.33
N SER A 97 -6.02 -3.75 4.06
CA SER A 97 -5.06 -3.31 5.09
C SER A 97 -5.70 -2.40 6.13
N TYR A 98 -6.61 -1.53 5.71
CA TYR A 98 -7.38 -0.66 6.60
C TYR A 98 -8.29 -1.47 7.53
N ALA A 99 -9.07 -2.40 6.99
CA ALA A 99 -9.92 -3.31 7.75
C ALA A 99 -9.12 -4.11 8.80
N ALA A 100 -7.96 -4.63 8.41
CA ALA A 100 -7.07 -5.34 9.33
C ALA A 100 -6.63 -4.45 10.51
N LYS A 101 -6.39 -3.16 10.27
CA LYS A 101 -6.05 -2.20 11.35
C LYS A 101 -7.23 -1.92 12.27
N VAL A 102 -8.44 -1.72 11.71
CA VAL A 102 -9.66 -1.51 12.50
C VAL A 102 -9.88 -2.69 13.45
N THR A 103 -9.83 -3.93 12.95
CA THR A 103 -10.10 -5.13 13.74
C THR A 103 -8.98 -5.48 14.74
N GLN A 104 -7.78 -4.92 14.57
CA GLN A 104 -6.69 -5.13 15.53
C GLN A 104 -6.80 -4.23 16.76
N GLY A 105 -7.51 -3.09 16.66
CA GLY A 105 -7.79 -2.14 17.75
C GLY A 105 -6.54 -1.62 18.49
N PRO A 106 -6.64 -0.53 19.27
CA PRO A 106 -5.67 -0.31 20.34
C PRO A 106 -5.81 -1.45 21.37
N PRO A 107 -4.74 -1.85 22.09
CA PRO A 107 -4.72 -3.04 22.96
C PRO A 107 -5.64 -2.98 24.20
N TYR A 108 -6.57 -2.01 24.27
CA TYR A 108 -7.50 -1.80 25.37
C TYR A 108 -8.96 -1.62 24.88
N TRP A 109 -9.60 -2.66 24.36
CA TRP A 109 -11.07 -2.73 24.41
C TRP A 109 -11.52 -4.17 24.72
N PRO A 110 -12.52 -4.39 25.58
CA PRO A 110 -12.70 -5.65 26.26
C PRO A 110 -13.51 -6.67 25.45
N LEU A 111 -13.13 -7.92 25.69
CA LEU A 111 -13.75 -9.17 25.28
C LEU A 111 -15.27 -9.21 25.49
N SER A 112 -16.01 -9.39 24.40
CA SER A 112 -17.30 -10.12 24.21
C SER A 112 -17.83 -9.57 22.89
N HIS A 113 -18.09 -10.37 21.85
CA HIS A 113 -19.35 -11.08 21.60
C HIS A 113 -19.12 -12.11 20.47
N PRO A 114 -19.85 -13.24 20.43
CA PRO A 114 -19.67 -14.25 19.40
C PRO A 114 -20.72 -14.10 18.29
N HIS A 115 -20.52 -13.23 17.30
CA HIS A 115 -21.31 -13.30 16.06
C HIS A 115 -20.46 -13.02 14.83
N LYS A 116 -20.32 -14.03 13.97
CA LYS A 116 -19.75 -13.92 12.63
C LYS A 116 -20.82 -13.30 11.72
N HIS A 117 -20.87 -11.97 11.67
CA HIS A 117 -21.60 -11.29 10.62
C HIS A 117 -20.71 -11.22 9.38
N PHE A 118 -21.29 -11.58 8.23
CA PHE A 118 -20.65 -11.43 6.94
C PHE A 118 -20.99 -10.04 6.42
N HIS A 119 -19.95 -9.27 6.14
CA HIS A 119 -20.07 -7.94 5.58
C HIS A 119 -19.76 -8.01 4.08
N PHE A 120 -20.77 -7.76 3.25
CA PHE A 120 -20.66 -7.70 1.79
C PHE A 120 -21.00 -6.30 1.29
N TRP A 121 -20.32 -5.91 0.21
CA TRP A 121 -20.80 -4.98 -0.80
C TRP A 121 -21.10 -5.76 -2.08
#